data_AF-A0A5C7P4V1-F1
#
_entry.id   AF-A0A5C7P4V1-F1
#
_cell.length_a   1.000
_cell.length_b   1.000
_cell.length_c   1.000
_cell.angle_alpha   90.00
_cell.angle_beta   90.00
_cell.angle_gamma   90.00
#
_symmetry.space_group_name_H-M   'P 1'
#
loop_
_entity.id
_entity.type
_entity.pdbx_description
1 polymer ?
#
loop_
_entity_poly.entity_id
_entity_poly.type
_entity_poly.pdbx_seq_one_letter_code
_entity_poly.pdbx_strand_id
1 'polypeptide(L)'
;MKAVWNGTVIAESDDTVVVDGDHYFPEASLKREFTSFSNHRSSSARGQAYYLSLFVNGEFNADAVWFYPEPSEGHDELKGRVAFWKGVTVSA
;
A
#
# COMPACT_ATOMS: atom_id res chain seq x y z
N MET A 1 5.00 4.71 -12.23
CA MET A 1 3.66 4.83 -11.57
C MET A 1 3.78 5.65 -10.29
N LYS A 2 2.74 6.39 -9.92
CA LYS A 2 2.66 7.21 -8.70
C LYS A 2 1.37 6.92 -7.92
N ALA A 3 1.50 6.75 -6.61
CA ALA A 3 0.39 6.73 -5.66
C ALA A 3 0.31 8.10 -4.97
N VAL A 4 -0.77 8.84 -5.18
CA VAL A 4 -0.95 10.22 -4.72
C VAL A 4 -2.15 10.33 -3.79
N TRP A 5 -1.97 10.98 -2.65
CA TRP A 5 -3.06 11.32 -1.74
C TRP A 5 -2.89 12.74 -1.21
N ASN A 6 -3.98 13.49 -1.20
CA ASN A 6 -4.02 14.89 -0.77
C ASN A 6 -2.92 15.78 -1.42
N GLY A 7 -2.69 15.59 -2.73
CA GLY A 7 -1.69 16.32 -3.52
C GLY A 7 -0.24 15.86 -3.32
N THR A 8 0.01 14.87 -2.47
CA THR A 8 1.35 14.38 -2.12
C THR A 8 1.60 12.99 -2.69
N VAL A 9 2.76 12.79 -3.31
CA VAL A 9 3.22 11.48 -3.79
C VAL A 9 3.66 10.64 -2.59
N ILE A 10 2.93 9.56 -2.30
CA ILE A 10 3.13 8.62 -1.19
C ILE A 10 4.08 7.50 -1.58
N ALA A 11 3.99 7.02 -2.82
CA ALA A 11 4.93 6.07 -3.40
C ALA A 11 5.09 6.32 -4.90
N GLU A 12 6.28 6.05 -5.41
CA GLU A 12 6.60 6.18 -6.84
C GLU A 12 7.59 5.10 -7.26
N SER A 13 7.21 4.31 -8.26
CA SER A 13 8.07 3.28 -8.83
C SER A 13 7.55 2.89 -10.21
N ASP A 14 8.46 2.46 -11.08
CA ASP A 14 8.12 1.83 -12.36
C ASP A 14 8.04 0.29 -12.22
N ASP A 15 8.53 -0.26 -11.12
CA ASP A 15 8.39 -1.68 -10.77
C ASP A 15 7.12 -1.91 -9.95
N THR A 16 5.96 -1.93 -10.59
CA THR A 16 4.69 -2.32 -9.94
C THR A 16 4.15 -3.61 -10.52
N VAL A 17 3.58 -4.48 -9.68
CA VAL A 17 2.80 -5.64 -10.13
C VAL A 17 1.32 -5.34 -9.96
N VAL A 18 0.49 -5.81 -10.90
CA VAL A 18 -0.97 -5.63 -10.82
C VAL A 18 -1.59 -6.97 -10.46
N VAL A 19 -2.34 -6.99 -9.36
CA VAL A 19 -3.07 -8.18 -8.89
C VAL A 19 -4.49 -7.78 -8.60
N ASP A 20 -5.44 -8.41 -9.31
CA ASP A 20 -6.89 -8.14 -9.19
C ASP A 20 -7.27 -6.65 -9.33
N GLY A 21 -6.52 -5.92 -10.16
CA GLY A 21 -6.74 -4.49 -10.43
C GLY A 21 -6.00 -3.54 -9.49
N ASP A 22 -5.40 -4.04 -8.41
CA ASP A 22 -4.61 -3.23 -7.49
C ASP A 22 -3.13 -3.20 -7.92
N HIS A 23 -2.53 -2.01 -7.87
CA HIS A 23 -1.09 -1.84 -8.09
C HIS A 23 -0.32 -2.03 -6.78
N TYR A 24 0.58 -3.00 -6.79
CA TYR A 24 1.49 -3.31 -5.69
C TYR A 24 2.88 -2.74 -5.98
N PHE A 25 3.23 -1.72 -5.21
CA PHE A 25 4.50 -1.02 -5.24
C PHE A 25 5.53 -1.72 -4.35
N PRO A 26 6.83 -1.68 -4.67
CA PRO A 26 7.85 -2.19 -3.76
C PRO A 26 7.81 -1.38 -2.46
N GLU A 27 7.94 -2.04 -1.31
CA GLU A 27 7.89 -1.37 0.00
C GLU A 27 8.94 -0.26 0.12
N ALA A 28 10.08 -0.41 -0.54
CA ALA A 28 11.15 0.60 -0.59
C ALA A 28 10.74 1.90 -1.30
N SER A 29 9.72 1.88 -2.16
CA SER A 29 9.19 3.07 -2.84
C SER A 29 8.20 3.87 -1.99
N LEU A 30 7.73 3.29 -0.87
CA LEU A 30 6.81 3.92 0.06
C LEU A 30 7.55 4.96 0.90
N LYS A 31 7.09 6.21 0.85
CA LYS A 31 7.61 7.30 1.68
C LYS A 31 7.11 7.18 3.11
N ARG A 32 7.96 6.62 3.97
CA ARG A 32 7.63 6.32 5.37
C ARG A 32 7.26 7.56 6.17
N GLU A 33 7.75 8.74 5.81
CA GLU A 33 7.41 10.01 6.47
C GLU A 33 5.91 10.35 6.43
N PHE A 34 5.16 9.79 5.46
CA PHE A 34 3.71 9.99 5.33
C PHE A 34 2.90 8.85 5.92
N THR A 35 3.55 7.84 6.51
CA THR A 35 2.89 6.65 7.03
C THR A 35 2.90 6.65 8.55
N SER A 36 1.85 6.09 9.13
CA SER A 36 1.71 5.84 10.56
C SER A 36 1.24 4.42 10.80
N PHE A 37 1.52 3.92 12.00
CA PHE A 37 1.16 2.58 12.41
C PHE A 37 -0.37 2.36 12.38
N SER A 38 -0.79 1.13 12.11
CA SER A 38 -2.15 0.66 12.35
C SER A 38 -2.16 -0.72 13.01
N ASN A 39 -3.13 -0.92 13.90
CA ASN A 39 -3.45 -2.22 14.51
C ASN A 39 -4.41 -3.06 13.66
N HIS A 40 -4.91 -2.53 12.54
CA HIS A 40 -5.88 -3.24 11.72
C HIS A 40 -5.22 -4.39 10.96
N ARG A 41 -5.89 -5.54 10.93
CA ARG A 41 -5.48 -6.74 10.19
C ARG A 41 -6.72 -7.36 9.57
N SER A 42 -6.58 -7.98 8.41
CA SER A 42 -7.64 -8.74 7.78
C SER A 42 -7.10 -10.04 7.18
N SER A 43 -7.96 -11.05 7.07
CA SER A 43 -7.61 -12.33 6.47
C SER A 43 -8.20 -12.44 5.07
N SER A 44 -7.43 -12.96 4.13
CA SER A 44 -7.84 -13.18 2.75
C SER A 44 -7.25 -14.48 2.22
N ALA A 45 -7.66 -14.90 1.01
CA ALA A 45 -7.02 -16.04 0.33
C ALA A 45 -5.50 -15.83 0.12
N ARG A 46 -5.08 -14.57 -0.01
CA ARG A 46 -3.68 -14.17 -0.24
C ARG A 46 -2.83 -14.14 1.04
N GLY A 47 -3.41 -14.44 2.20
CA GLY A 47 -2.75 -14.39 3.50
C GLY A 47 -3.34 -13.32 4.41
N GLN A 48 -2.60 -12.97 5.47
CA GLN A 48 -2.99 -11.92 6.42
C GLN A 48 -2.51 -10.55 5.93
N ALA A 49 -3.45 -9.64 5.66
CA ALA A 49 -3.14 -8.26 5.29
C ALA A 49 -2.88 -7.41 6.54
N TYR A 50 -1.80 -6.64 6.46
CA TYR A 50 -1.37 -5.66 7.44
C TYR A 50 -1.59 -4.28 6.87
N TYR A 51 -1.88 -3.31 7.73
CA TYR A 51 -2.26 -1.97 7.31
C TYR A 51 -1.35 -0.91 7.93
N LEU A 52 -1.17 0.18 7.20
CA LEU A 52 -0.64 1.44 7.67
C LEU A 52 -1.64 2.55 7.38
N SER A 53 -1.64 3.57 8.22
CA SER A 53 -2.42 4.79 7.98
C SER A 53 -1.55 5.84 7.31
N LEU A 54 -2.17 6.81 6.61
CA LEU A 54 -1.46 7.96 6.06
C LEU A 54 -1.69 9.20 6.92
N PHE A 55 -0.68 10.04 7.02
CA PHE A 55 -0.76 11.37 7.59
C PHE A 55 -0.08 12.38 6.67
N VAL A 56 -0.87 13.24 6.03
CA VAL A 56 -0.40 14.16 4.99
C VAL A 56 -1.11 15.50 5.14
N ASN A 57 -0.35 16.60 5.20
CA ASN A 57 -0.89 17.96 5.27
C ASN A 57 -1.90 18.17 6.42
N GLY A 58 -1.71 17.50 7.56
CA GLY A 58 -2.61 17.56 8.72
C GLY A 58 -3.83 16.64 8.64
N GLU A 59 -4.03 15.95 7.51
CA GLU A 59 -5.12 15.00 7.31
C GLU A 59 -4.67 13.57 7.62
N PHE A 60 -5.56 12.78 8.23
CA PHE A 60 -5.32 11.39 8.58
C PHE A 60 -6.22 10.43 7.77
N ASN A 61 -5.64 9.42 7.15
CA ASN A 61 -6.37 8.38 6.42
C ASN A 61 -6.05 7.01 7.03
N ALA A 62 -7.00 6.53 7.84
CA ALA A 62 -6.85 5.28 8.56
C ALA A 62 -6.72 4.09 7.60
N ASP A 63 -5.73 3.22 7.84
CA ASP A 63 -5.53 1.95 7.13
C ASP A 63 -5.41 2.07 5.61
N ALA A 64 -4.98 3.22 5.08
CA ALA A 64 -5.01 3.54 3.65
C ALA A 64 -3.95 2.78 2.80
N VAL A 65 -3.01 2.12 3.45
CA VAL A 65 -2.00 1.27 2.81
C VAL A 65 -2.15 -0.14 3.36
N TRP A 66 -2.11 -1.16 2.51
CA TRP A 66 -2.03 -2.56 2.97
C TRP A 66 -0.92 -3.33 2.29
N PHE A 67 -0.50 -4.40 2.95
CA PHE A 67 0.57 -5.29 2.51
C PHE A 67 0.43 -6.66 3.15
N TYR A 68 1.14 -7.65 2.59
CA TYR A 68 1.16 -9.02 3.08
C TYR A 68 2.59 -9.36 3.53
N PRO A 69 2.89 -9.37 4.84
CA PRO A 69 4.22 -9.75 5.32
C PRO A 69 4.58 -11.19 4.94
N GLU A 70 3.57 -12.06 5.00
CA GLU A 70 3.65 -13.48 4.67
C GLU A 70 2.47 -13.81 3.73
N PRO A 71 2.61 -13.56 2.41
CA PRO A 71 1.60 -13.97 1.45
C PRO A 71 1.44 -15.49 1.42
N SER A 72 0.24 -15.97 1.12
CA SER A 72 -0.03 -17.39 0.87
C SER A 72 0.73 -17.90 -0.37
N GLU A 73 0.91 -19.22 -0.46
CA GLU A 73 1.49 -19.88 -1.64
C GLU A 73 0.75 -19.47 -2.92
N GLY A 74 1.50 -19.11 -3.97
CA GLY A 74 0.96 -18.60 -5.23
C GLY A 74 0.73 -17.09 -5.28
N HIS A 75 1.10 -16.36 -4.22
CA HIS A 75 1.05 -14.89 -4.16
C HIS A 75 2.42 -14.28 -3.77
N ASP A 76 3.52 -14.97 -4.09
CA ASP A 76 4.88 -14.53 -3.79
C ASP A 76 5.21 -13.16 -4.42
N GLU A 77 4.55 -12.80 -5.52
CA GLU A 77 4.67 -11.49 -6.16
C GLU A 77 4.25 -10.33 -5.25
N LEU A 78 3.43 -10.57 -4.23
CA LEU A 78 2.98 -9.57 -3.24
C LEU A 78 3.99 -9.34 -2.12
N LYS A 79 4.99 -10.22 -1.98
CA LYS A 79 5.96 -10.18 -0.88
C LYS A 79 6.80 -8.91 -0.96
N GLY A 80 6.89 -8.18 0.15
CA GLY A 80 7.64 -6.91 0.22
C GLY A 80 7.02 -5.80 -0.63
N ARG A 81 5.72 -5.88 -0.90
CA ARG A 81 4.98 -4.88 -1.67
C ARG A 81 3.78 -4.33 -0.91
N VAL A 82 3.38 -3.12 -1.28
CA VAL A 82 2.30 -2.35 -0.67
C VAL A 82 1.32 -1.87 -1.72
N ALA A 83 0.03 -1.80 -1.37
CA ALA A 83 -1.03 -1.27 -2.22
C ALA A 83 -1.87 -0.22 -1.47
N PHE A 84 -2.71 0.51 -2.20
CA PHE A 84 -3.37 1.73 -1.72
C PHE A 84 -4.85 1.80 -2.10
N TRP A 85 -5.66 2.40 -1.22
CA TRP A 85 -7.12 2.60 -1.40
C TRP A 85 -7.56 3.87 -0.66
N LYS A 86 -8.87 4.00 -0.37
CA LYS A 86 -9.45 5.11 0.42
C LYS A 86 -9.07 6.49 -0.13
N GLY A 87 -9.22 6.66 -1.44
CA GLY A 87 -8.98 7.93 -2.13
C GLY A 87 -7.54 8.19 -2.54
N VAL A 88 -6.60 7.27 -2.26
CA VAL A 88 -5.29 7.31 -2.92
C VAL A 88 -5.49 7.04 -4.41
N THR A 89 -5.01 7.94 -5.25
CA THR A 89 -5.07 7.80 -6.71
C THR A 89 -3.77 7.21 -7.22
N VAL A 90 -3.87 6.16 -8.02
CA VAL A 90 -2.72 5.53 -8.69
C VAL A 90 -2.79 5.85 -10.18
N SER A 91 -1.73 6.46 -10.71
CA SER A 91 -1.63 6.83 -12.13
C SER A 91 -0.19 6.69 -12.63
N ALA A 92 -0.01 6.66 -13.95
CA ALA A 92 1.31 6.76 -14.57
C ALA A 92 1.97 8.10 -14.26
#